data_AF-A0A928Z2T7-F1
#
_entry.id   AF-A0A928Z2T7-F1
#
_cell.length_a   1.000
_cell.length_b   1.000
_cell.length_c   1.000
_cell.angle_alpha   90.00
_cell.angle_beta   90.00
_cell.angle_gamma   90.00
#
_symmetry.space_group_name_H-M   'P 1'
#
loop_
_entity.id
_entity.type
_entity.pdbx_description
1 polymer ?
#
loop_
_entity_poly.entity_id
_entity_poly.type
_entity_poly.pdbx_seq_one_letter_code
_entity_poly.pdbx_strand_id
1 'polypeptide(L)' 'MKTVQIVRCPNCGALAERVVWRDREAINDQHNDQHVIRTTCAACDYLMMMGLSTGSVIEAYTPGFSGQLLDRSANHACQV' A
#
# COMPACT_ATOMS: atom_id res chain seq x y z
N MET A 1 3.81 -19.43 -5.63
CA MET A 1 3.98 -19.24 -4.19
C MET A 1 3.44 -17.86 -3.85
N LYS A 2 2.52 -17.82 -2.89
CA LYS A 2 1.94 -16.59 -2.33
C LYS A 2 2.47 -16.42 -0.92
N THR A 3 3.07 -15.27 -0.61
CA THR A 3 3.52 -14.94 0.76
C THR A 3 2.71 -13.77 1.29
N VAL A 4 2.20 -13.89 2.52
CA VAL A 4 1.44 -12.83 3.19
C VAL A 4 2.25 -12.29 4.36
N GLN A 5 2.30 -10.97 4.50
CA GLN A 5 3.03 -10.25 5.54
C GLN A 5 2.16 -9.14 6.11
N ILE A 6 2.35 -8.82 7.38
CA ILE A 6 1.77 -7.64 8.01
C ILE A 6 2.84 -6.54 8.05
N VAL A 7 2.50 -5.37 7.51
CA VAL A 7 3.40 -4.21 7.42
C VAL A 7 2.69 -2.95 7.95
N ARG A 8 3.43 -1.86 8.17
CA ARG A 8 2.84 -0.55 8.40
C ARG A 8 2.32 0.02 7.08
N CYS A 9 1.12 0.58 7.10
CA CYS A 9 0.50 1.26 5.97
C CYS A 9 1.34 2.49 5.61
N PRO A 10 1.80 2.62 4.35
CA PRO A 10 2.55 3.80 3.91
C PRO A 10 1.75 5.10 3.98
N ASN A 11 0.42 5.00 3.96
CA ASN A 11 -0.47 6.15 4.06
C ASN A 11 -0.68 6.52 5.53
N CYS A 12 -1.38 5.70 6.32
CA CYS A 12 -1.84 6.08 7.66
C CYS A 12 -1.05 5.48 8.83
N GLY A 13 -0.06 4.63 8.59
CA GLY A 13 0.71 3.95 9.64
C GLY A 13 0.01 2.80 10.37
N ALA A 14 -1.28 2.53 10.10
CA ALA A 14 -1.99 1.36 10.63
C ALA A 14 -1.39 0.03 10.11
N LEU A 15 -1.81 -1.10 10.66
CA LEU A 15 -1.40 -2.40 10.12
C LEU A 15 -2.10 -2.65 8.76
N ALA A 16 -1.31 -3.08 7.79
CA ALA A 16 -1.74 -3.38 6.43
C ALA A 16 -1.26 -4.79 6.03
N GLU A 17 -2.03 -5.44 5.16
CA GLU A 17 -1.64 -6.70 4.56
C GLU A 17 -0.81 -6.45 3.31
N ARG A 18 0.36 -7.10 3.22
CA ARG A 18 1.17 -7.18 2.00
C ARG A 18 1.20 -8.61 1.50
N VAL A 19 0.79 -8.79 0.26
CA VAL A 19 0.83 -10.07 -0.43
C VAL A 19 1.83 -9.99 -1.57
N VAL A 20 2.71 -10.99 -1.66
CA VAL A 20 3.68 -11.14 -2.74
C VAL A 20 3.36 -12.41 -3.52
N TRP A 21 3.14 -12.27 -4.82
CA TRP A 21 2.98 -13.39 -5.75
C TRP A 21 4.23 -13.53 -6.60
N ARG A 22 4.84 -14.71 -6.54
CA ARG A 22 6.09 -15.04 -7.25
C ARG A 22 5.92 -16.07 -8.36
N ASP A 23 4.70 -16.55 -8.59
CA ASP A 23 4.45 -17.55 -9.63
C ASP A 23 3.41 -16.99 -10.60
N ARG A 24 3.69 -17.23 -11.89
CA ARG A 24 2.93 -16.74 -13.02
C ARG A 24 1.47 -17.22 -13.05
N GLU A 25 1.19 -18.41 -12.51
CA GLU A 25 -0.16 -19.00 -12.47
C GLU A 25 -1.05 -18.42 -11.37
N ALA A 26 -0.47 -17.73 -10.37
CA ALA A 26 -1.22 -17.26 -9.22
C ALA A 26 -1.87 -15.88 -9.43
N ILE A 27 -1.62 -15.26 -10.58
CA ILE A 27 -2.08 -13.92 -10.93
C ILE A 27 -2.96 -14.06 -12.18
N ASN A 28 -4.29 -14.03 -12.00
CA ASN A 28 -5.26 -13.94 -13.10
C ASN A 28 -5.35 -12.52 -13.71
N ASP A 29 -4.36 -11.68 -13.42
CA ASP A 29 -4.34 -10.26 -13.79
C ASP A 29 -3.68 -10.10 -15.16
N GLN A 30 -4.27 -9.27 -16.03
CA GLN A 30 -3.84 -9.10 -17.42
C GLN A 30 -2.51 -8.34 -17.58
N HIS A 31 -1.85 -7.98 -16.47
CA HIS A 31 -0.56 -7.31 -16.48
C HIS A 31 0.60 -8.29 -16.73
N ASN A 32 1.45 -7.96 -17.71
CA ASN A 32 2.60 -8.76 -18.13
C ASN A 32 3.74 -8.85 -17.08
N ASP A 33 3.61 -8.16 -15.95
CA ASP A 33 4.53 -8.28 -14.82
C ASP A 33 4.19 -9.53 -14.01
N GLN A 34 4.96 -10.59 -14.24
CA GLN A 34 4.70 -11.95 -13.74
C GLN A 34 4.84 -12.09 -12.21
N HIS A 35 5.35 -11.05 -11.53
CA HIS A 35 5.53 -11.02 -10.09
C HIS A 35 5.03 -9.67 -9.53
N VAL A 36 4.08 -9.72 -8.60
CA VAL A 36 3.40 -8.53 -8.08
C VAL A 36 3.46 -8.50 -6.55
N ILE A 37 3.56 -7.30 -6.00
CA ILE A 37 3.35 -6.98 -4.59
C ILE A 37 2.06 -6.18 -4.48
N ARG A 38 1.09 -6.63 -3.67
CA ARG A 38 -0.11 -5.85 -3.31
C ARG A 38 -0.07 -5.52 -1.84
N THR A 39 -0.20 -4.25 -1.51
CA THR A 39 -0.35 -3.76 -0.13
C THR A 39 -1.74 -3.17 0.03
N THR A 40 -2.51 -3.66 1.00
CA THR A 40 -3.86 -3.16 1.31
C THR A 40 -4.02 -2.81 2.78
N CYS A 41 -4.63 -1.66 3.06
CA CYS A 41 -4.94 -1.21 4.42
C CYS A 41 -6.44 -1.01 4.58
N ALA A 42 -7.06 -1.78 5.47
CA ALA A 42 -8.49 -1.64 5.78
C ALA A 42 -8.83 -0.39 6.62
N ALA A 43 -7.83 0.26 7.24
CA ALA A 43 -8.07 1.43 8.10
C ALA A 43 -8.26 2.73 7.32
N CYS A 44 -7.72 2.81 6.10
CA CYS A 44 -7.77 4.03 5.29
C CYS A 44 -7.93 3.70 3.80
N ASP A 45 -8.50 2.53 3.49
CA ASP A 45 -8.71 1.98 2.15
C ASP A 45 -7.54 2.15 1.17
N TYR A 46 -6.30 2.11 1.67
CA TYR A 46 -5.10 2.25 0.84
C TYR A 46 -4.85 0.96 0.07
N LEU A 47 -4.59 1.08 -1.23
CA LEU A 47 -4.19 0.00 -2.12
C LEU A 47 -2.94 0.43 -2.91
N MET A 48 -1.94 -0.44 -2.97
CA MET A 48 -0.80 -0.28 -3.87
C MET A 48 -0.40 -1.62 -4.46
N MET A 49 -0.31 -1.68 -5.78
CA MET A 49 0.22 -2.80 -6.55
C MET A 49 1.48 -2.39 -7.29
N MET A 50 2.54 -3.19 -7.15
CA MET A 50 3.84 -2.91 -7.75
C MET A 50 4.43 -4.17 -8.36
N GLY A 51 5.21 -4.01 -9.43
CA GLY A 51 6.05 -5.08 -9.97
C GLY A 51 7.14 -5.45 -8.96
N LEU A 52 7.26 -6.75 -8.63
CA LEU A 52 8.25 -7.22 -7.66
C LEU A 52 9.69 -7.06 -8.19
N SER A 53 9.90 -7.26 -9.49
CA SER A 53 11.22 -7.17 -10.14
C SER A 53 11.64 -5.74 -10.43
N THR A 54 10.70 -4.90 -10.85
CA THR A 54 10.96 -3.52 -11.30
C THR A 54 10.81 -2.50 -10.18
N GLY A 55 9.99 -2.80 -9.17
CA GLY A 55 9.55 -1.81 -8.17
C GLY A 55 8.61 -0.76 -8.73
N SER A 56 8.25 -0.84 -10.01
CA SER A 56 7.34 0.09 -10.67
C SER A 56 5.94 -0.05 -10.09
N VAL A 57 5.26 1.07 -9.90
CA VAL A 57 3.85 1.09 -9.51
C VAL A 57 3.00 0.67 -10.71
N ILE A 58 2.17 -0.35 -10.53
CA ILE A 58 1.19 -0.83 -11.51
C ILE A 58 -0.12 -0.08 -11.28
N GLU A 59 -0.61 -0.09 -10.05
CA GLU A 59 -1.82 0.60 -9.63
C GLU A 59 -1.65 1.13 -8.21
N ALA A 60 -2.15 2.33 -7.93
CA ALA A 60 -2.20 2.87 -6.58
C ALA A 60 -3.49 3.64 -6.37
N TYR A 61 -4.13 3.38 -5.23
CA TYR A 61 -5.27 4.12 -4.74
C TYR A 61 -5.01 4.55 -3.30
N THR A 62 -5.16 5.85 -3.08
CA THR A 62 -5.10 6.44 -1.74
C THR A 62 -6.36 7.26 -1.56
N PRO A 63 -7.21 6.95 -0.57
CA PRO A 63 -8.15 7.95 -0.10
C PRO A 63 -7.32 9.15 0.33
N GLY A 64 -7.63 10.32 -0.20
CA GLY A 64 -7.12 11.55 0.39
C GLY A 64 -7.43 11.49 1.88
N PHE A 65 -6.50 11.89 2.73
CA PHE A 65 -6.84 12.19 4.11
C PHE A 65 -7.89 13.30 4.03
N SER A 66 -9.17 12.96 4.04
CA SER A 66 -10.20 13.89 4.46
C SER A 66 -9.80 14.18 5.90
N GLY A 67 -9.14 15.33 6.08
CA GLY A 67 -8.54 15.71 7.33
C GLY A 67 -9.61 15.74 8.42
N GLN A 68 -9.83 14.63 9.09
CA GLN A 68 -9.99 14.66 10.53
C GLN A 68 -8.59 14.91 11.07
N LEU A 69 -8.18 16.18 10.92
CA LEU A 69 -7.39 16.87 11.91
C LEU A 69 -7.93 16.39 13.24
N LEU A 70 -7.15 15.54 13.88
CA LEU A 70 -7.23 15.35 15.30
C LEU A 70 -7.17 16.76 15.89
N ASP A 71 -8.28 17.18 16.49
CA ASP A 71 -8.28 18.15 17.56
C ASP A 71 -7.39 17.60 18.68
N ARG A 72 -6.09 17.73 18.48
CA ARG A 72 -5.04 17.55 19.46
C ARG A 72 -4.14 18.75 19.31
N SER A 73 -4.60 19.83 19.94
CA SER A 73 -3.77 20.90 20.48
C SER A 73 -2.32 20.46 20.70
N ALA A 74 -1.41 21.02 19.90
CA ALA A 74 -0.12 21.55 20.33
C ALA A 74 0.66 22.05 19.11
N ASN A 75 0.51 23.35 18.84
CA ASN A 75 1.56 24.27 18.42
C ASN A 75 2.55 23.81 17.32
N HIS A 76 2.27 24.32 16.13
CA HIS A 76 3.22 24.88 15.14
C HIS A 76 4.61 25.23 15.72
N ALA A 77 5.74 25.10 15.01
CA ALA A 77 5.99 24.67 13.65
C ALA A 77 7.50 24.44 13.50
N CYS A 78 7.89 23.41 12.73
CA CYS A 78 9.20 23.33 12.12
C CYS A 78 9.16 24.23 10.88
N GLN A 79 9.81 25.40 10.94
CA GLN A 79 9.90 26.33 9.81
C GLN A 79 11.07 25.95 8.88
N VAL A 80 10.79 26.09 7.59
CA VAL A 80 11.73 26.11 6.44
C VAL A 80 12.60 27.36 6.48
#